data_AF-A0A7C9BIJ0-F1
#
_entry.id   AF-A0A7C9BIJ0-F1
#
_cell.length_a   1.000
_cell.length_b   1.000
_cell.length_c   1.000
_cell.angle_alpha   90.00
_cell.angle_beta   90.00
_cell.angle_gamma   90.00
#
_symmetry.space_group_name_H-M   'P 1'
#
loop_
_entity.id
_entity.type
_entity.pdbx_description
1 polymer ?
#
loop_
_entity_poly.entity_id
_entity_poly.type
_entity_poly.pdbx_seq_one_letter_code
_entity_poly.pdbx_strand_id
1 'polypeptide(L)'
;MKKTFISIIMVVSTTLAFSCGGGAESVSTDSDTPTTETLSPASSSGQGDCILSYQRKLDELLPLEVIKKHYSEEMPDAKMKYDKSAPERKANTDKYVHSWKSDRTRTMKMGNSTMEIPLQNEIGVMWVGSDLFMINKKATPLENFKAFYRNPTQEELDQAFKVAEARLKNDPNYSKEQAEAAADMAKGMSTTDKFEDVPGIGNAASFNKKDNYLTVLVGATTFQVIASVSKDKDVNLELAKKLAKEVLAKCE
;
A
#
# COMPACT_ATOMS: atom_id res chain seq x y z
N MET A 1 -10.31 -40.07 13.47
CA MET A 1 -9.22 -40.46 12.56
C MET A 1 -8.59 -39.22 11.99
N LYS A 2 -7.28 -39.06 12.20
CA LYS A 2 -6.46 -37.93 11.71
C LYS A 2 -6.31 -38.05 10.19
N LYS A 3 -6.52 -36.96 9.44
CA LYS A 3 -6.01 -36.83 8.06
C LYS A 3 -5.21 -35.54 7.93
N THR A 4 -3.91 -35.76 7.91
CA THR A 4 -2.81 -34.84 7.70
C THR A 4 -2.88 -34.27 6.28
N PHE A 5 -2.89 -32.95 6.11
CA PHE A 5 -2.66 -32.33 4.81
C PHE A 5 -1.17 -32.00 4.66
N ILE A 6 -0.56 -32.65 3.66
CA ILE A 6 0.84 -32.53 3.27
C ILE A 6 1.02 -31.19 2.56
N SER A 7 1.90 -30.35 3.12
CA SER A 7 2.40 -29.13 2.49
C SER A 7 3.38 -29.50 1.38
N ILE A 8 3.08 -29.17 0.12
CA ILE A 8 4.02 -29.31 -0.99
C ILE A 8 4.68 -27.95 -1.20
N ILE A 9 5.96 -27.90 -0.80
CA ILE A 9 6.92 -26.82 -1.05
C ILE A 9 7.35 -26.92 -2.52
N MET A 10 7.03 -25.91 -3.34
CA MET A 10 7.58 -25.77 -4.69
C MET A 10 8.89 -25.00 -4.60
N VAL A 11 10.00 -25.73 -4.69
CA VAL A 11 11.34 -25.19 -4.93
C VAL A 11 11.47 -24.89 -6.43
N VAL A 12 11.68 -23.63 -6.79
CA VAL A 12 12.10 -23.25 -8.14
C VAL A 12 13.50 -22.66 -8.02
N SER A 13 14.50 -23.51 -8.29
CA SER A 13 15.88 -23.10 -8.54
C SER A 13 16.04 -22.82 -10.02
N THR A 14 16.49 -21.62 -10.37
CA THR A 14 17.00 -21.30 -11.70
C THR A 14 18.29 -20.53 -11.56
N THR A 15 19.40 -21.26 -11.66
CA THR A 15 20.75 -20.77 -11.95
C THR A 15 20.84 -20.35 -13.41
N LEU A 16 21.24 -19.11 -13.67
CA LEU A 16 21.82 -18.70 -14.95
C LEU A 16 23.05 -17.85 -14.67
N ALA A 17 24.19 -18.37 -15.13
CA ALA A 17 25.49 -17.73 -15.17
C ALA A 17 25.75 -17.19 -16.58
N PHE A 18 26.18 -15.93 -16.69
CA PHE A 18 26.89 -15.32 -17.82
C PHE A 18 27.81 -14.25 -17.17
N SER A 19 29.11 -14.49 -17.02
CA SER A 19 30.22 -14.40 -17.99
C SER A 19 30.62 -12.97 -18.38
N CYS A 20 31.93 -12.73 -18.24
CA CYS A 20 32.73 -11.49 -18.25
C CYS A 20 32.77 -10.62 -19.53
N GLY A 21 33.24 -9.39 -19.32
CA GLY A 21 34.08 -8.60 -20.24
C GLY A 21 33.44 -7.24 -20.55
N GLY A 22 33.98 -6.06 -20.24
CA GLY A 22 35.36 -5.63 -19.96
C GLY A 22 35.64 -4.42 -20.87
N GLY A 23 36.02 -3.27 -20.31
CA GLY A 23 36.47 -2.10 -21.09
C GLY A 23 36.06 -0.75 -20.49
N ALA A 24 36.99 -0.14 -19.76
CA ALA A 24 36.93 1.24 -19.31
C ALA A 24 37.49 2.16 -20.42
N GLU A 25 36.88 3.32 -20.62
CA GLU A 25 37.55 4.48 -21.20
C GLU A 25 36.93 5.78 -20.66
N SER A 26 37.79 6.60 -20.09
CA SER A 26 37.54 7.92 -19.51
C SER A 26 37.65 8.99 -20.58
N VAL A 27 36.68 9.89 -20.68
CA VAL A 27 36.88 11.22 -21.30
C VAL A 27 36.18 12.28 -20.44
N SER A 28 37.00 13.13 -19.85
CA SER A 28 36.65 14.38 -19.18
C SER A 28 36.50 15.48 -20.24
N THR A 29 35.42 16.26 -20.17
CA THR A 29 35.42 17.63 -20.71
C THR A 29 34.53 18.51 -19.85
N ASP A 30 35.15 19.48 -19.18
CA ASP A 30 34.51 20.61 -18.51
C ASP A 30 33.74 21.47 -19.52
N SER A 31 32.57 21.96 -19.11
CA SER A 31 32.02 23.23 -19.61
C SER A 31 31.07 23.79 -18.55
N ASP A 32 31.53 24.89 -17.96
CA ASP A 32 30.83 25.75 -17.02
C ASP A 32 29.62 26.48 -17.65
N THR A 33 28.68 26.83 -16.76
CA THR A 33 27.65 27.91 -16.82
C THR A 33 26.22 27.50 -17.25
N PRO A 34 25.13 28.03 -16.64
CA PRO A 34 24.90 28.50 -15.27
C PRO A 34 23.78 27.72 -14.54
N THR A 35 23.86 27.76 -13.21
CA THR A 35 22.94 27.26 -12.19
C THR A 35 21.47 27.56 -12.48
N THR A 36 20.73 26.52 -12.87
CA THR A 36 19.30 26.42 -12.55
C THR A 36 19.20 25.43 -11.40
N GLU A 37 18.74 25.90 -10.23
CA GLU A 37 18.50 25.08 -9.04
C GLU A 37 17.52 23.95 -9.35
N THR A 38 18.05 22.86 -9.89
CA THR A 38 17.40 21.56 -9.83
C THR A 38 17.67 21.08 -8.42
N LEU A 39 16.65 21.16 -7.56
CA LEU A 39 16.61 20.42 -6.30
C LEU A 39 16.94 18.97 -6.60
N SER A 40 18.22 18.61 -6.44
CA SER A 40 18.65 17.22 -6.42
C SER A 40 17.93 16.54 -5.27
N PRO A 41 17.34 15.35 -5.46
CA PRO A 41 16.75 14.62 -4.34
C PRO A 41 17.89 14.32 -3.37
N ALA A 42 17.87 14.98 -2.22
CA ALA A 42 18.72 14.63 -1.10
C ALA A 42 18.63 13.11 -0.88
N SER A 43 19.79 12.49 -0.63
CA SER A 43 19.98 11.06 -0.42
C SER A 43 18.89 10.43 0.47
N SER A 44 17.78 9.98 -0.12
CA SER A 44 16.59 9.50 0.58
C SER A 44 16.76 8.11 1.20
N SER A 45 17.92 7.49 1.02
CA SER A 45 18.28 6.22 1.67
C SER A 45 18.31 6.33 3.19
N GLY A 46 18.95 7.38 3.73
CA GLY A 46 19.05 7.58 5.18
C GLY A 46 17.70 7.82 5.85
N GLN A 47 16.80 8.56 5.19
CA GLN A 47 15.44 8.77 5.69
C GLN A 47 14.62 7.46 5.66
N GLY A 48 14.77 6.65 4.61
CA GLY A 48 14.14 5.34 4.50
C GLY A 48 14.59 4.36 5.60
N ASP A 49 15.88 4.33 5.92
CA ASP A 49 16.43 3.50 7.01
C ASP A 49 15.97 3.99 8.39
N CYS A 50 15.90 5.32 8.59
CA CYS A 50 15.35 5.91 9.80
C CYS A 50 13.89 5.50 10.01
N ILE A 51 13.04 5.61 8.99
CA ILE A 51 11.62 5.19 9.08
C ILE A 51 11.53 3.69 9.39
N LEU A 52 12.36 2.87 8.76
CA LEU A 52 12.38 1.42 8.99
C LEU A 52 12.74 1.08 10.45
N SER A 53 13.56 1.89 11.12
CA SER A 53 13.89 1.69 12.54
C SER A 53 12.67 1.77 13.47
N TYR A 54 11.57 2.39 13.02
CA TYR A 54 10.31 2.49 13.74
C TYR A 54 9.32 1.35 13.45
N GLN A 55 9.69 0.33 12.66
CA GLN A 55 8.77 -0.74 12.26
C GLN A 55 8.04 -1.42 13.43
N ARG A 56 8.66 -1.46 14.62
CA ARG A 56 8.10 -2.03 15.86
C ARG A 56 7.65 -1.02 16.91
N LYS A 57 7.67 0.26 16.54
CA LYS A 57 7.46 1.44 17.39
C LYS A 57 6.58 2.46 16.68
N LEU A 58 5.49 1.97 16.10
CA LEU A 58 4.56 2.76 15.29
C LEU A 58 3.87 3.87 16.10
N ASP A 59 3.72 3.66 17.41
CA ASP A 59 3.28 4.62 18.39
C ASP A 59 4.28 5.75 18.64
N GLU A 60 5.59 5.48 18.51
CA GLU A 60 6.62 6.53 18.51
C GLU A 60 6.68 7.27 17.17
N LEU A 61 6.34 6.59 16.07
CA LEU A 61 6.33 7.16 14.71
C LEU A 61 5.15 8.11 14.47
N LEU A 62 3.97 7.78 14.98
CA LEU A 62 2.78 8.62 14.89
C LEU A 62 2.01 8.62 16.22
N PRO A 63 2.53 9.30 17.26
CA PRO A 63 1.89 9.32 18.57
C PRO A 63 0.56 10.07 18.55
N LEU A 64 -0.32 9.78 19.51
CA LEU A 64 -1.65 10.39 19.62
C LEU A 64 -1.60 11.93 19.65
N GLU A 65 -0.60 12.52 20.30
CA GLU A 65 -0.47 13.99 20.37
C GLU A 65 -0.23 14.62 18.99
N VAL A 66 0.53 13.94 18.13
CA VAL A 66 0.73 14.38 16.74
C VAL A 66 -0.55 14.22 15.93
N ILE A 67 -1.33 13.16 16.18
CA ILE A 67 -2.65 12.99 15.55
C ILE A 67 -3.58 14.15 15.94
N LYS A 68 -3.68 14.47 17.23
CA LYS A 68 -4.55 15.55 17.75
C LYS A 68 -4.16 16.95 17.27
N LYS A 69 -2.90 17.17 16.90
CA LYS A 69 -2.45 18.42 16.25
C LYS A 69 -3.15 18.68 14.92
N HIS A 70 -3.52 17.63 14.19
CA HIS A 70 -4.10 17.72 12.84
C HIS A 70 -5.57 17.28 12.75
N TYR A 71 -6.06 16.57 13.76
CA TYR A 71 -7.46 16.17 13.89
C TYR A 71 -8.03 16.71 15.21
N SER A 72 -8.82 17.78 15.11
CA SER A 72 -9.35 18.54 16.25
C SER A 72 -10.75 18.11 16.70
N GLU A 73 -11.40 17.20 15.97
CA GLU A 73 -12.71 16.68 16.35
C GLU A 73 -12.60 15.71 17.53
N GLU A 74 -13.71 15.51 18.22
CA GLU A 74 -13.76 14.57 19.34
C GLU A 74 -13.56 13.13 18.85
N MET A 75 -12.80 12.37 19.64
CA MET A 75 -12.55 10.94 19.44
C MET A 75 -13.21 10.16 20.59
N PRO A 76 -14.54 10.17 20.74
CA PRO A 76 -15.24 9.61 21.89
C PRO A 76 -14.97 8.12 22.02
N ASP A 77 -14.61 7.69 23.23
CA ASP A 77 -14.30 6.29 23.54
C ASP A 77 -13.26 5.64 22.61
N ALA A 78 -12.34 6.45 22.05
CA ALA A 78 -11.36 5.95 21.11
C ALA A 78 -10.50 4.85 21.74
N LYS A 79 -10.47 3.72 21.04
CA LYS A 79 -9.68 2.54 21.40
C LYS A 79 -8.38 2.57 20.62
N MET A 80 -7.28 2.64 21.34
CA MET A 80 -5.96 2.38 20.78
C MET A 80 -5.80 0.87 20.57
N LYS A 81 -5.36 0.50 19.37
CA LYS A 81 -5.00 -0.88 19.04
C LYS A 81 -3.63 -0.91 18.39
N TYR A 82 -2.73 -1.70 18.96
CA TYR A 82 -1.46 -2.03 18.34
C TYR A 82 -1.42 -3.53 18.01
N ASP A 83 -1.72 -3.85 16.76
CA ASP A 83 -1.59 -5.20 16.21
C ASP A 83 -0.14 -5.45 15.81
N LYS A 84 0.61 -6.11 16.71
CA LYS A 84 1.97 -6.59 16.43
C LYS A 84 1.91 -8.01 15.87
N SER A 85 2.46 -8.19 14.69
CA SER A 85 2.56 -9.48 14.04
C SER A 85 3.55 -10.40 14.77
N ALA A 86 3.20 -11.69 14.81
CA ALA A 86 4.08 -12.79 15.16
C ALA A 86 4.20 -13.73 13.95
N PRO A 87 5.39 -14.23 13.60
CA PRO A 87 6.73 -13.94 14.15
C PRO A 87 7.32 -12.58 13.70
N GLU A 88 8.42 -12.14 14.32
CA GLU A 88 9.03 -10.82 14.09
C GLU A 88 9.36 -10.49 12.64
N ARG A 89 9.68 -11.51 11.83
CA ARG A 89 9.88 -11.37 10.37
C ARG A 89 8.66 -10.85 9.59
N LYS A 90 7.52 -10.63 10.24
CA LYS A 90 6.31 -10.04 9.64
C LYS A 90 6.01 -8.63 10.17
N ALA A 91 6.94 -8.02 10.89
CA ALA A 91 6.78 -6.69 11.49
C ALA A 91 6.38 -5.61 10.48
N ASN A 92 6.69 -5.82 9.20
CA ASN A 92 6.22 -4.99 8.08
C ASN A 92 4.70 -5.04 7.82
N THR A 93 3.93 -5.77 8.62
CA THR A 93 2.46 -5.83 8.59
C THR A 93 1.82 -5.32 9.89
N ASP A 94 2.63 -4.80 10.82
CA ASP A 94 2.15 -4.24 12.08
C ASP A 94 1.23 -3.04 11.80
N LYS A 95 0.25 -2.83 12.70
CA LYS A 95 -0.77 -1.77 12.61
C LYS A 95 -0.92 -1.08 13.97
N TYR A 96 -0.80 0.25 14.00
CA TYR A 96 -1.11 1.06 15.17
C TYR A 96 -2.21 2.06 14.82
N VAL A 97 -3.37 1.96 15.48
CA VAL A 97 -4.53 2.83 15.18
C VAL A 97 -5.24 3.29 16.44
N HIS A 98 -5.87 4.44 16.33
CA HIS A 98 -6.97 4.86 17.20
C HIS A 98 -8.28 4.70 16.43
N SER A 99 -9.21 3.94 16.99
CA SER A 99 -10.51 3.65 16.36
C SER A 99 -11.67 4.04 17.27
N TRP A 100 -12.70 4.68 16.71
CA TRP A 100 -13.90 5.06 17.45
C TRP A 100 -15.15 4.91 16.59
N LYS A 101 -16.31 4.98 17.24
CA LYS A 101 -17.59 4.84 16.58
C LYS A 101 -17.79 5.99 15.59
N SER A 102 -18.27 5.64 14.39
CA SER A 102 -18.70 6.60 13.38
C SER A 102 -20.21 6.49 13.18
N ASP A 103 -20.81 7.54 12.64
CA ASP A 103 -22.15 7.53 12.05
C ASP A 103 -22.14 7.06 10.59
N ARG A 104 -20.95 6.84 10.01
CA ARG A 104 -20.79 6.39 8.63
C ARG A 104 -21.19 4.91 8.47
N THR A 105 -21.87 4.62 7.37
CA THR A 105 -22.17 3.26 6.92
C THR A 105 -21.67 3.07 5.49
N ARG A 106 -21.38 1.82 5.11
CA ARG A 106 -21.22 1.43 3.71
C ARG A 106 -22.31 0.46 3.31
N THR A 107 -22.82 0.65 2.11
CA THR A 107 -23.80 -0.24 1.50
C THR A 107 -23.06 -1.43 0.87
N MET A 108 -23.47 -2.65 1.21
CA MET A 108 -22.93 -3.87 0.61
C MET A 108 -24.07 -4.71 0.05
N LYS A 109 -23.97 -5.09 -1.22
CA LYS A 109 -24.91 -6.01 -1.86
C LYS A 109 -24.50 -7.45 -1.55
N MET A 110 -25.41 -8.23 -0.97
CA MET A 110 -25.27 -9.66 -0.73
C MET A 110 -26.42 -10.38 -1.43
N GLY A 111 -26.14 -10.91 -2.63
CA GLY A 111 -27.18 -11.48 -3.49
C GLY A 111 -28.21 -10.45 -3.91
N ASN A 112 -29.49 -10.72 -3.63
CA ASN A 112 -30.61 -9.81 -3.94
C ASN A 112 -30.90 -8.79 -2.83
N SER A 113 -30.14 -8.79 -1.74
CA SER A 113 -30.34 -7.89 -0.61
C SER A 113 -29.21 -6.86 -0.49
N THR A 114 -29.57 -5.70 0.03
CA THR A 114 -28.65 -4.60 0.33
C THR A 114 -28.58 -4.43 1.84
N MET A 115 -27.37 -4.44 2.41
CA MET A 115 -27.14 -4.27 3.84
C MET A 115 -26.27 -3.03 4.09
N GLU A 116 -26.60 -2.27 5.13
CA GLU A 116 -25.75 -1.19 5.64
C GLU A 116 -24.81 -1.74 6.71
N ILE A 117 -23.50 -1.58 6.49
CA ILE A 117 -22.46 -2.00 7.42
C ILE A 117 -21.91 -0.74 8.07
N PRO A 118 -21.95 -0.60 9.41
CA PRO A 118 -21.35 0.53 10.09
C PRO A 118 -19.84 0.52 9.88
N LEU A 119 -19.29 1.71 9.62
CA LEU A 119 -17.85 1.95 9.54
C LEU A 119 -17.38 2.51 10.88
N GLN A 120 -16.10 2.29 11.17
CA GLN A 120 -15.43 2.97 12.28
C GLN A 120 -14.60 4.12 11.74
N ASN A 121 -14.43 5.15 12.56
CA ASN A 121 -13.39 6.12 12.32
C ASN A 121 -12.05 5.51 12.74
N GLU A 122 -11.01 5.69 11.92
CA GLU A 122 -9.67 5.19 12.17
C GLU A 122 -8.62 6.24 11.76
N ILE A 123 -7.67 6.51 12.64
CA ILE A 123 -6.42 7.21 12.30
C ILE A 123 -5.25 6.39 12.82
N GLY A 124 -4.19 6.24 12.01
CA GLY A 124 -3.03 5.49 12.43
C GLY A 124 -1.95 5.32 11.37
N VAL A 125 -0.98 4.48 11.68
CA VAL A 125 0.11 4.11 10.78
C VAL A 125 0.24 2.59 10.74
N MET A 126 0.59 2.07 9.57
CA MET A 126 0.75 0.63 9.36
C MET A 126 1.77 0.33 8.26
N TRP A 127 2.17 -0.93 8.19
CA TRP A 127 2.91 -1.48 7.05
C TRP A 127 4.26 -0.80 6.76
N VAL A 128 4.98 -0.42 7.81
CA VAL A 128 6.33 0.17 7.70
C VAL A 128 7.32 -0.88 7.19
N GLY A 129 8.03 -0.60 6.10
CA GLY A 129 8.99 -1.51 5.47
C GLY A 129 8.34 -2.63 4.66
N SER A 130 7.11 -2.45 4.19
CA SER A 130 6.49 -3.42 3.28
C SER A 130 7.19 -3.40 1.91
N ASP A 131 7.57 -4.57 1.42
CA ASP A 131 8.24 -4.79 0.13
C ASP A 131 7.29 -5.35 -0.94
N LEU A 132 5.99 -5.48 -0.64
CA LEU A 132 4.99 -6.06 -1.54
C LEU A 132 4.96 -5.39 -2.92
N PHE A 133 5.25 -4.09 -2.98
CA PHE A 133 5.28 -3.33 -4.22
C PHE A 133 6.39 -3.78 -5.19
N MET A 134 7.43 -4.45 -4.68
CA MET A 134 8.57 -4.95 -5.47
C MET A 134 8.24 -6.19 -6.31
N ILE A 135 7.04 -6.77 -6.18
CA ILE A 135 6.62 -7.97 -6.94
C ILE A 135 6.65 -7.76 -8.47
N ASN A 136 6.56 -6.50 -8.92
CA ASN A 136 6.61 -6.14 -10.34
C ASN A 136 8.01 -6.23 -10.96
N LYS A 137 9.07 -6.42 -10.14
CA LYS A 137 10.47 -6.59 -10.56
C LYS A 137 10.96 -5.52 -11.54
N LYS A 138 10.51 -4.27 -11.36
CA LYS A 138 11.06 -3.10 -12.08
C LYS A 138 12.46 -2.78 -11.60
N ALA A 139 13.21 -1.99 -12.37
CA ALA A 139 14.62 -1.71 -12.10
C ALA A 139 14.82 -0.92 -10.80
N THR A 140 13.87 -0.04 -10.47
CA THR A 140 13.94 0.82 -9.28
C THR A 140 12.76 0.63 -8.33
N PRO A 141 12.88 0.95 -7.03
CA PRO A 141 11.76 0.98 -6.11
C PRO A 141 10.64 1.93 -6.56
N LEU A 142 10.99 3.10 -7.11
CA LEU A 142 10.03 4.08 -7.61
C LEU A 142 9.17 3.50 -8.75
N GLU A 143 9.77 2.82 -9.72
CA GLU A 143 9.04 2.18 -10.81
C GLU A 143 8.16 1.03 -10.31
N ASN A 144 8.65 0.23 -9.36
CA ASN A 144 7.85 -0.82 -8.73
C ASN A 144 6.63 -0.23 -8.01
N PHE A 145 6.82 0.87 -7.27
CA PHE A 145 5.78 1.54 -6.53
C PHE A 145 4.70 2.08 -7.46
N LYS A 146 5.09 2.82 -8.50
CA LYS A 146 4.17 3.35 -9.51
C LYS A 146 3.45 2.24 -10.29
N ALA A 147 4.13 1.12 -10.56
CA ALA A 147 3.51 -0.02 -11.22
C ALA A 147 2.51 -0.76 -10.31
N PHE A 148 2.74 -0.77 -9.00
CA PHE A 148 1.91 -1.48 -8.02
C PHE A 148 0.70 -0.65 -7.57
N TYR A 149 0.89 0.63 -7.26
CA TYR A 149 -0.14 1.55 -6.78
C TYR A 149 -0.76 2.39 -7.88
N ARG A 150 -1.07 1.75 -9.01
CA ARG A 150 -1.79 2.36 -10.13
C ARG A 150 -3.20 1.80 -10.26
N ASN A 151 -3.99 2.52 -11.03
CA ASN A 151 -5.27 2.03 -11.51
C ASN A 151 -5.07 1.10 -12.72
N PRO A 152 -5.72 -0.07 -12.74
CA PRO A 152 -5.76 -0.91 -13.94
C PRO A 152 -6.62 -0.23 -15.01
N THR A 153 -6.21 -0.40 -16.27
CA THR A 153 -7.04 -0.02 -17.43
C THR A 153 -8.24 -0.96 -17.55
N GLN A 154 -9.27 -0.54 -18.29
CA GLN A 154 -10.44 -1.39 -18.52
C GLN A 154 -10.05 -2.65 -19.30
N GLU A 155 -9.11 -2.54 -20.24
CA GLU A 155 -8.58 -3.64 -21.03
C GLU A 155 -7.84 -4.66 -20.16
N GLU A 156 -7.04 -4.20 -19.21
CA GLU A 156 -6.35 -5.07 -18.24
C GLU A 156 -7.34 -5.80 -17.33
N LEU A 157 -8.41 -5.11 -16.89
CA LEU A 157 -9.49 -5.73 -16.12
C LEU A 157 -10.21 -6.80 -16.94
N ASP A 158 -10.62 -6.48 -18.16
CA ASP A 158 -11.34 -7.40 -19.06
C ASP A 158 -10.50 -8.64 -19.36
N GLN A 159 -9.20 -8.46 -19.61
CA GLN A 159 -8.28 -9.57 -19.80
C GLN A 159 -8.14 -10.42 -18.53
N ALA A 160 -7.98 -9.79 -17.36
CA ALA A 160 -7.90 -10.49 -16.08
C ALA A 160 -9.17 -11.30 -15.81
N PHE A 161 -10.36 -10.74 -16.09
CA PHE A 161 -11.63 -11.45 -15.96
C PHE A 161 -11.76 -12.62 -16.91
N LYS A 162 -11.36 -12.48 -18.18
CA LYS A 162 -11.36 -13.60 -19.14
C LYS A 162 -10.45 -14.74 -18.66
N VAL A 163 -9.27 -14.42 -18.15
CA VAL A 163 -8.33 -15.41 -17.61
C VAL A 163 -8.89 -16.08 -16.35
N ALA A 164 -9.48 -15.31 -15.43
CA ALA A 164 -10.09 -15.84 -14.22
C ALA A 164 -11.29 -16.75 -14.52
N GLU A 165 -12.18 -16.33 -15.43
CA GLU A 165 -13.34 -17.10 -15.88
C GLU A 165 -12.90 -18.41 -16.54
N ALA A 166 -11.91 -18.36 -17.43
CA ALA A 166 -11.36 -19.56 -18.05
C ALA A 166 -10.74 -20.52 -17.03
N ARG A 167 -10.07 -20.00 -15.99
CA ARG A 167 -9.54 -20.85 -14.90
C ARG A 167 -10.66 -21.52 -14.11
N LEU A 168 -11.68 -20.76 -13.70
CA LEU A 168 -12.81 -21.30 -12.93
C LEU A 168 -13.61 -22.33 -13.71
N LYS A 169 -13.83 -22.12 -15.02
CA LYS A 169 -14.51 -23.08 -15.89
C LYS A 169 -13.76 -24.40 -16.05
N ASN A 170 -12.44 -24.40 -15.86
CA ASN A 170 -11.59 -25.57 -15.95
C ASN A 170 -11.27 -26.20 -14.59
N ASP A 171 -11.75 -25.62 -13.48
CA ASP A 171 -11.56 -26.17 -12.14
C ASP A 171 -12.68 -27.19 -11.84
N PRO A 172 -12.35 -28.47 -11.55
CA PRO A 172 -13.35 -29.51 -11.31
C PRO A 172 -14.19 -29.28 -10.03
N ASN A 173 -13.80 -28.34 -9.17
CA ASN A 173 -14.55 -28.00 -7.96
C ASN A 173 -15.71 -27.02 -8.19
N TYR A 174 -15.85 -26.47 -9.41
CA TYR A 174 -16.87 -25.48 -9.73
C TYR A 174 -17.74 -25.94 -10.90
N SER A 175 -19.07 -25.72 -10.80
CA SER A 175 -19.94 -25.81 -11.97
C SER A 175 -19.70 -24.62 -12.89
N LYS A 176 -20.10 -24.75 -14.16
CA LYS A 176 -20.02 -23.65 -15.13
C LYS A 176 -20.84 -22.44 -14.65
N GLU A 177 -22.03 -22.65 -14.11
CA GLU A 177 -22.86 -21.57 -13.55
C GLU A 177 -22.21 -20.89 -12.35
N GLN A 178 -21.53 -21.66 -11.48
CA GLN A 178 -20.81 -21.12 -10.32
C GLN A 178 -19.61 -20.28 -10.76
N ALA A 179 -18.87 -20.72 -11.78
CA ALA A 179 -17.75 -19.99 -12.35
C ALA A 179 -18.19 -18.66 -12.98
N GLU A 180 -19.30 -18.67 -13.73
CA GLU A 180 -19.87 -17.47 -14.36
C GLU A 180 -20.40 -16.48 -13.31
N ALA A 181 -21.16 -16.95 -12.32
CA ALA A 181 -21.67 -16.11 -11.23
C ALA A 181 -20.54 -15.46 -10.41
N ALA A 182 -19.45 -16.19 -10.15
CA ALA A 182 -18.27 -15.66 -9.46
C ALA A 182 -17.54 -14.59 -10.28
N ALA A 183 -17.39 -14.80 -11.59
CA ALA A 183 -16.77 -13.84 -12.49
C ALA A 183 -17.58 -12.54 -12.58
N ASP A 184 -18.91 -12.63 -12.65
CA ASP A 184 -19.79 -11.46 -12.71
C ASP A 184 -19.81 -10.68 -11.38
N MET A 185 -19.78 -11.38 -10.24
CA MET A 185 -19.58 -10.73 -8.94
C MET A 185 -18.23 -9.99 -8.88
N ALA A 186 -17.15 -10.61 -9.34
CA ALA A 186 -15.83 -9.99 -9.36
C ALA A 186 -15.78 -8.73 -10.25
N LYS A 187 -16.41 -8.78 -11.44
CA LYS A 187 -16.57 -7.62 -12.33
C LYS A 187 -17.31 -6.48 -11.63
N GLY A 188 -18.46 -6.78 -11.02
CA GLY A 188 -19.26 -5.79 -10.30
C GLY A 188 -18.58 -5.18 -9.08
N MET A 189 -17.55 -5.83 -8.53
CA MET A 189 -16.75 -5.33 -7.40
C MET A 189 -15.48 -4.58 -7.82
N SER A 190 -15.10 -4.67 -9.10
CA SER A 190 -13.91 -4.03 -9.61
C SER A 190 -14.11 -2.54 -9.84
N THR A 191 -13.08 -1.77 -9.54
CA THR A 191 -13.09 -0.33 -9.71
C THR A 191 -11.80 0.07 -10.38
N THR A 192 -11.89 0.82 -11.47
CA THR A 192 -10.73 1.42 -12.14
C THR A 192 -10.16 2.61 -11.39
N ASP A 193 -10.84 3.12 -10.35
CA ASP A 193 -10.45 4.37 -9.71
C ASP A 193 -10.17 4.18 -8.20
N LYS A 194 -9.22 3.29 -7.90
CA LYS A 194 -8.85 2.92 -6.53
C LYS A 194 -7.76 3.84 -5.97
N PHE A 195 -6.76 4.15 -6.77
CA PHE A 195 -5.56 4.85 -6.37
C PHE A 195 -5.52 6.25 -6.96
N GLU A 196 -4.95 7.18 -6.20
CA GLU A 196 -4.70 8.55 -6.62
C GLU A 196 -3.26 8.91 -6.29
N ASP A 197 -2.51 9.38 -7.27
CA ASP A 197 -1.13 9.82 -7.08
C ASP A 197 -1.10 11.12 -6.28
N VAL A 198 -0.28 11.16 -5.23
CA VAL A 198 -0.17 12.31 -4.32
C VAL A 198 1.25 12.89 -4.43
N PRO A 199 1.47 13.93 -5.25
CA PRO A 199 2.79 14.52 -5.42
C PRO A 199 3.25 15.28 -4.16
N GLY A 200 4.57 15.40 -4.00
CA GLY A 200 5.19 16.20 -2.94
C GLY A 200 5.22 15.55 -1.55
N ILE A 201 5.07 14.23 -1.46
CA ILE A 201 5.21 13.46 -0.22
C ILE A 201 6.14 12.27 -0.46
N GLY A 202 7.27 12.23 0.25
CA GLY A 202 8.32 11.23 0.06
C GLY A 202 8.90 11.26 -1.37
N ASN A 203 9.46 10.13 -1.81
CA ASN A 203 9.86 9.93 -3.20
C ASN A 203 8.64 9.65 -4.12
N ALA A 204 7.59 9.05 -3.58
CA ALA A 204 6.28 8.91 -4.20
C ALA A 204 5.22 8.62 -3.14
N ALA A 205 3.96 8.98 -3.42
CA ALA A 205 2.84 8.59 -2.57
C ALA A 205 1.59 8.31 -3.41
N SER A 206 0.76 7.38 -2.92
CA SER A 206 -0.49 7.00 -3.56
C SER A 206 -1.58 6.75 -2.52
N PHE A 207 -2.73 7.39 -2.69
CA PHE A 207 -3.87 7.30 -1.81
C PHE A 207 -4.86 6.25 -2.31
N ASN A 208 -5.19 5.28 -1.46
CA ASN A 208 -6.28 4.35 -1.72
C ASN A 208 -7.61 5.00 -1.31
N LYS A 209 -8.36 5.48 -2.30
CA LYS A 209 -9.67 6.16 -2.14
C LYS A 209 -10.76 5.27 -1.56
N LYS A 210 -10.63 3.95 -1.66
CA LYS A 210 -11.62 3.00 -1.15
C LYS A 210 -11.42 2.75 0.34
N ASP A 211 -10.17 2.58 0.75
CA ASP A 211 -9.82 2.15 2.10
C ASP A 211 -9.26 3.30 2.96
N ASN A 212 -9.15 4.52 2.40
CA ASN A 212 -8.73 5.75 3.06
C ASN A 212 -7.36 5.67 3.76
N TYR A 213 -6.36 5.19 3.03
CA TYR A 213 -4.97 5.22 3.48
C TYR A 213 -4.03 5.75 2.39
N LEU A 214 -3.01 6.51 2.81
CA LEU A 214 -1.94 7.02 1.96
C LEU A 214 -0.72 6.11 2.13
N THR A 215 -0.25 5.51 1.03
CA THR A 215 1.04 4.81 1.02
C THR A 215 2.12 5.78 0.57
N VAL A 216 3.23 5.84 1.29
CA VAL A 216 4.37 6.71 0.97
C VAL A 216 5.62 5.85 0.79
N LEU A 217 6.40 6.16 -0.26
CA LEU A 217 7.72 5.61 -0.54
C LEU A 217 8.80 6.61 -0.14
N VAL A 218 9.82 6.15 0.57
CA VAL A 218 11.05 6.89 0.90
C VAL A 218 12.25 5.96 0.73
N GLY A 219 13.13 6.27 -0.21
CA GLY A 219 14.18 5.38 -0.67
C GLY A 219 13.60 4.08 -1.21
N ALA A 220 13.80 2.99 -0.47
CA ALA A 220 13.21 1.68 -0.72
C ALA A 220 12.19 1.26 0.35
N THR A 221 11.93 2.10 1.34
CA THR A 221 11.03 1.83 2.47
C THR A 221 9.65 2.43 2.18
N THR A 222 8.59 1.70 2.52
CA THR A 222 7.22 2.25 2.50
C THR A 222 6.64 2.35 3.90
N PHE A 223 5.67 3.23 4.08
CA PHE A 223 4.74 3.21 5.21
C PHE A 223 3.35 3.62 4.75
N GLN A 224 2.33 3.29 5.52
CA GLN A 224 0.94 3.66 5.23
C GLN A 224 0.34 4.45 6.38
N VAL A 225 -0.33 5.55 6.04
CA VAL A 225 -1.09 6.38 6.98
C VAL A 225 -2.57 6.14 6.73
N ILE A 226 -3.29 5.70 7.76
CA ILE A 226 -4.75 5.55 7.74
C ILE A 226 -5.37 6.86 8.21
N ALA A 227 -6.33 7.37 7.44
CA ALA A 227 -7.15 8.52 7.83
C ALA A 227 -8.57 8.30 7.31
N SER A 228 -9.35 7.47 7.99
CA SER A 228 -10.76 7.26 7.66
C SER A 228 -11.63 7.94 8.71
N VAL A 229 -11.98 9.20 8.50
CA VAL A 229 -12.80 9.98 9.45
C VAL A 229 -14.04 10.59 8.83
N SER A 230 -14.06 10.76 7.49
CA SER A 230 -15.17 11.36 6.75
C SER A 230 -15.67 10.47 5.60
N LYS A 231 -16.89 10.71 5.12
CA LYS A 231 -17.37 10.18 3.83
C LYS A 231 -16.72 10.90 2.65
N ASP A 232 -16.27 12.12 2.88
CA ASP A 232 -15.50 12.91 1.93
C ASP A 232 -14.05 12.39 1.88
N LYS A 233 -13.64 11.98 0.68
CA LYS A 233 -12.30 11.43 0.43
C LYS A 233 -11.23 12.50 0.51
N ASP A 234 -11.55 13.74 0.18
CA ASP A 234 -10.58 14.84 0.18
C ASP A 234 -10.22 15.23 1.62
N VAL A 235 -11.20 15.18 2.53
CA VAL A 235 -10.95 15.35 3.99
C VAL A 235 -10.00 14.27 4.51
N ASN A 236 -10.25 13.02 4.13
CA ASN A 236 -9.41 11.88 4.51
C ASN A 236 -7.99 12.00 3.92
N LEU A 237 -7.88 12.37 2.65
CA LEU A 237 -6.61 12.57 1.96
C LEU A 237 -5.81 13.72 2.59
N GLU A 238 -6.41 14.87 2.83
CA GLU A 238 -5.72 16.01 3.43
C GLU A 238 -5.20 15.70 4.85
N LEU A 239 -5.98 14.97 5.65
CA LEU A 239 -5.52 14.48 6.94
C LEU A 239 -4.35 13.49 6.78
N ALA A 240 -4.46 12.52 5.88
CA ALA A 240 -3.38 11.56 5.62
C ALA A 240 -2.08 12.26 5.17
N LYS A 241 -2.18 13.29 4.32
CA LYS A 241 -1.04 14.10 3.86
C LYS A 241 -0.35 14.82 5.02
N LYS A 242 -1.12 15.45 5.92
CA LYS A 242 -0.59 16.14 7.11
C LYS A 242 0.14 15.17 8.03
N LEU A 243 -0.47 14.03 8.33
CA LEU A 243 0.10 13.01 9.20
C LEU A 243 1.34 12.35 8.56
N ALA A 244 1.33 12.10 7.25
CA ALA A 244 2.49 11.57 6.54
C ALA A 244 3.69 12.53 6.62
N LYS A 245 3.47 13.85 6.54
CA LYS A 245 4.55 14.84 6.71
C LYS A 245 5.14 14.81 8.12
N GLU A 246 4.32 14.60 9.15
CA GLU A 246 4.83 14.43 10.53
C GLU A 246 5.67 13.15 10.68
N VAL A 247 5.30 12.07 9.98
CA VAL A 247 6.12 10.84 9.93
C VAL A 247 7.46 11.11 9.24
N LEU A 248 7.46 11.80 8.09
CA LEU A 248 8.68 12.12 7.35
C LEU A 248 9.62 13.03 8.16
N ALA A 249 9.07 14.05 8.83
CA ALA A 249 9.82 15.02 9.64
C ALA A 249 10.55 14.40 10.84
N LYS A 250 10.20 13.17 11.26
CA LYS A 250 10.98 12.44 12.29
C LYS A 250 12.33 11.95 11.80
N CYS A 251 12.54 11.94 10.48
CA CYS A 251 13.70 11.37 9.82
C CYS A 251 14.36 12.34 8.83
N GLU A 252 13.99 13.63 8.90
CA GLU A 252 14.68 14.73 8.20
C GLU A 252 15.94 15.19 8.94
#